data_AF-D6YBG8-F1
#
_entry.id   AF-D6YBG8-F1
#
_cell.length_a   1.000
_cell.length_b   1.000
_cell.length_c   1.000
_cell.angle_alpha   90.00
_cell.angle_beta   90.00
_cell.angle_gamma   90.00
#
_symmetry.space_group_name_H-M   'P 1'
#
loop_
_entity.id
_entity.type
_entity.pdbx_description
1 polymer ?
#
loop_
_entity_poly.entity_id
_entity_poly.type
_entity_poly.pdbx_seq_one_letter_code
_entity_poly.pdbx_strand_id
1 'polypeptide(L)'
;MVKTTRKVWVPNGGQLGVYGRNTRSKSLISAFYLRFRVYRDDGKDVTNQFWRPSMTTRDYFLREGEKVNKRVVNRSGKGHYYYIRAECQLRVGHPYLHRCHGVFAVSSWY
;
A
#
# COMPACT_ATOMS: atom_id res chain seq x y z
N MET A 1 -1.75 14.19 2.30
CA MET A 1 -0.42 14.10 1.64
C MET A 1 -0.26 12.71 1.06
N VAL A 2 0.03 12.61 -0.25
CA VAL A 2 0.30 11.34 -0.93
C VAL A 2 1.82 11.14 -1.01
N LYS A 3 2.30 9.96 -0.63
CA LYS A 3 3.70 9.53 -0.78
C LYS A 3 3.77 8.40 -1.78
N THR A 4 4.91 8.27 -2.46
CA THR A 4 5.11 7.24 -3.48
C THR A 4 6.47 6.59 -3.28
N THR A 5 6.53 5.26 -3.35
CA THR A 5 7.81 4.54 -3.30
C THR A 5 8.58 4.75 -4.60
N ARG A 6 9.86 4.36 -4.62
CA ARG A 6 10.56 4.14 -5.88
C ARG A 6 9.83 3.08 -6.71
N LYS A 7 10.01 3.15 -8.02
CA LYS A 7 9.57 2.11 -8.96
C LYS A 7 10.56 0.93 -8.91
N VAL A 8 10.06 -0.29 -9.00
CA VAL A 8 10.88 -1.50 -9.13
C VAL A 8 10.49 -2.25 -10.40
N TRP A 9 11.49 -2.66 -11.19
CA TRP A 9 11.29 -3.50 -12.36
C TRP A 9 11.07 -4.94 -11.95
N VAL A 10 10.07 -5.60 -12.52
CA VAL A 10 9.78 -7.03 -12.31
C VAL A 10 9.59 -7.69 -13.69
N PRO A 11 10.46 -8.62 -14.11
CA PRO A 11 10.29 -9.33 -15.37
C PRO A 11 9.06 -10.23 -15.34
N ASN A 12 8.63 -10.69 -16.52
CA ASN A 12 7.58 -11.73 -16.59
C ASN A 12 8.09 -13.01 -15.90
N GLY A 13 7.26 -13.63 -15.05
CA GLY A 13 7.66 -14.76 -14.21
C GLY A 13 8.37 -14.38 -12.89
N GLY A 14 8.88 -13.14 -12.77
CA GLY A 14 9.44 -12.61 -11.53
C GLY A 14 8.36 -12.35 -10.47
N GLN A 15 8.77 -12.07 -9.24
CA GLN A 15 7.89 -11.79 -8.10
C GLN A 15 7.96 -10.33 -7.66
N LEU A 16 6.79 -9.73 -7.51
CA LEU A 16 6.60 -8.41 -6.89
C LEU A 16 6.28 -8.59 -5.40
N GLY A 17 7.08 -7.95 -4.54
CA GLY A 17 6.86 -7.90 -3.09
C GLY A 17 6.32 -6.57 -2.65
N VAL A 18 5.26 -6.64 -1.84
CA VAL A 18 4.69 -5.47 -1.19
C VAL A 18 4.75 -5.69 0.31
N TYR A 19 5.45 -4.78 0.98
CA TYR A 19 5.44 -4.63 2.42
C TYR A 19 4.82 -3.29 2.78
N GLY A 20 3.98 -3.28 3.79
CA GLY A 20 3.36 -2.09 4.33
C GLY A 20 2.96 -2.34 5.76
N ARG A 21 3.26 -1.41 6.66
CA ARG A 21 2.86 -1.49 8.06
C ARG A 21 2.43 -0.14 8.55
N ASN A 22 1.26 -0.08 9.17
CA ASN A 22 0.85 1.06 9.96
C ASN A 22 1.46 0.91 11.36
N THR A 23 2.50 1.70 11.66
CA THR A 23 3.39 1.48 12.82
C THR A 23 3.09 2.33 14.04
N ARG A 24 2.25 3.37 13.96
CA ARG A 24 2.08 4.28 15.10
C ARG A 24 0.79 5.11 15.04
N SER A 25 0.23 5.52 16.19
CA SER A 25 0.86 5.55 17.53
C SER A 25 -0.13 5.70 18.68
N LYS A 26 0.06 4.94 19.79
CA LYS A 26 -0.24 5.28 21.21
C LYS A 26 -1.10 6.55 21.43
N SER A 27 -2.29 6.58 20.88
CA SER A 27 -3.23 7.68 21.04
C SER A 27 -4.57 7.00 21.10
N LEU A 28 -5.35 7.34 22.12
CA LEU A 28 -6.61 6.70 22.50
C LEU A 28 -7.67 6.67 21.39
N ILE A 29 -7.39 7.23 20.21
CA ILE A 29 -8.31 7.43 19.11
C ILE A 29 -7.70 6.83 17.84
N SER A 30 -8.09 5.59 17.52
CA SER A 30 -7.74 4.89 16.28
C SER A 30 -8.50 5.49 15.06
N ALA A 31 -8.23 6.76 14.77
CA ALA A 31 -8.93 7.57 13.76
C ALA A 31 -8.15 7.75 12.44
N PHE A 32 -7.05 7.02 12.24
CA PHE A 32 -6.22 7.17 11.04
C PHE A 32 -6.07 5.86 10.28
N TYR A 33 -6.26 5.94 8.96
CA TYR A 33 -6.01 4.85 8.04
C TYR A 33 -4.88 5.19 7.08
N LEU A 34 -4.03 4.21 6.78
CA LEU A 34 -3.14 4.29 5.64
C LEU A 34 -3.83 3.68 4.44
N ARG A 35 -4.30 4.54 3.54
CA ARG A 35 -4.75 4.10 2.22
C ARG A 35 -3.51 3.81 1.38
N PHE A 36 -3.46 2.67 0.70
CA PHE A 36 -2.37 2.39 -0.23
C PHE A 36 -2.87 1.73 -1.51
N ARG A 37 -2.18 1.99 -2.61
CA ARG A 37 -2.46 1.42 -3.92
C ARG A 37 -1.15 0.96 -4.54
N VAL A 38 -1.15 -0.23 -5.12
CA VAL A 38 -0.03 -0.80 -5.88
C VAL A 38 -0.34 -0.62 -7.36
N TYR A 39 0.48 0.17 -8.05
CA TYR A 39 0.31 0.45 -9.46
C TYR A 39 1.40 -0.20 -10.28
N ARG A 40 0.99 -0.65 -11.47
CA ARG A 40 1.87 -0.95 -12.59
C ARG A 40 2.08 0.32 -13.42
N ASP A 41 3.20 0.41 -14.12
CA ASP A 41 3.56 1.56 -14.97
C ASP A 41 2.57 1.91 -16.07
N ASP A 42 1.83 0.92 -16.57
CA ASP A 42 0.72 1.12 -17.53
C ASP A 42 -0.59 1.64 -16.89
N GLY A 43 -0.54 2.03 -15.62
CA GLY A 43 -1.68 2.58 -14.88
C GLY A 43 -2.58 1.54 -14.23
N LYS A 44 -2.34 0.24 -14.42
CA LYS A 44 -3.16 -0.80 -13.79
C LYS A 44 -2.99 -0.82 -12.27
N ASP A 45 -4.11 -0.73 -11.56
CA ASP A 45 -4.19 -0.99 -10.12
C ASP A 45 -4.19 -2.50 -9.87
N VAL A 46 -3.18 -2.99 -9.15
CA VAL A 46 -3.00 -4.40 -8.80
C VAL A 46 -3.08 -4.64 -7.29
N THR A 47 -3.60 -3.67 -6.54
CA THR A 47 -3.64 -3.72 -5.06
C THR A 47 -4.42 -4.93 -4.54
N ASN A 48 -5.48 -5.34 -5.24
CA ASN A 48 -6.29 -6.53 -4.92
C ASN A 48 -5.49 -7.84 -4.86
N GLN A 49 -4.35 -7.91 -5.54
CA GLN A 49 -3.48 -9.09 -5.49
C GLN A 49 -2.77 -9.20 -4.14
N PHE A 50 -2.58 -8.07 -3.44
CA PHE A 50 -1.85 -7.96 -2.18
C PHE A 50 -2.75 -7.85 -0.97
N TRP A 51 -3.89 -7.17 -1.10
CA TRP A 51 -4.76 -6.81 0.02
C TRP A 51 -6.22 -6.76 -0.40
N ARG A 52 -7.12 -7.09 0.52
CA ARG A 52 -8.56 -7.02 0.25
C ARG A 52 -9.06 -5.59 0.45
N PRO A 53 -9.96 -5.09 -0.41
CA PRO A 53 -10.57 -3.78 -0.20
C PRO A 53 -11.50 -3.83 1.01
N SER A 54 -11.68 -2.69 1.68
CA SER A 54 -12.70 -2.51 2.70
C SER A 54 -14.09 -2.74 2.09
N MET A 55 -14.94 -3.51 2.78
CA MET A 55 -16.30 -3.80 2.32
C MET A 55 -17.16 -2.53 2.20
N THR A 56 -16.90 -1.51 3.02
CA THR A 56 -17.75 -0.30 3.11
C THR A 56 -17.41 0.73 2.05
N THR A 57 -16.13 0.93 1.75
CA THR A 57 -15.64 2.02 0.89
C THR A 57 -15.00 1.54 -0.41
N ARG A 58 -14.76 0.23 -0.53
CA ARG A 58 -13.98 -0.41 -1.61
C ARG A 58 -12.53 0.09 -1.73
N ASP A 59 -12.03 0.84 -0.76
CA ASP A 59 -10.65 1.31 -0.70
C ASP A 59 -9.75 0.34 0.09
N TYR A 60 -8.44 0.39 -0.18
CA TYR A 60 -7.44 -0.48 0.46
C TYR A 60 -6.80 0.24 1.64
N PHE A 61 -7.25 -0.11 2.84
CA PHE A 61 -6.76 0.48 4.07
C PHE A 61 -5.92 -0.51 4.86
N LEU A 62 -4.82 -0.01 5.42
CA LEU A 62 -4.10 -0.61 6.53
C LEU A 62 -4.49 0.13 7.81
N ARG A 63 -5.25 -0.55 8.66
CA ARG A 63 -5.61 -0.07 10.00
C ARG A 63 -4.39 -0.15 10.92
N GLU A 64 -4.51 0.45 12.09
CA GLU A 64 -3.48 0.40 13.10
C GLU A 64 -3.09 -1.05 13.43
N GLY A 65 -1.79 -1.33 13.48
CA GLY A 65 -1.26 -2.68 13.76
C GLY A 65 -1.30 -3.64 12.56
N GLU A 66 -2.10 -3.36 11.53
CA GLU A 66 -2.15 -4.20 10.34
C GLU A 66 -0.87 -4.08 9.50
N LYS A 67 -0.52 -5.20 8.86
CA LYS A 67 0.59 -5.28 7.93
C LYS A 67 0.18 -6.02 6.66
N VAL A 68 0.59 -5.48 5.52
CA VAL A 68 0.68 -6.22 4.26
C VAL A 68 2.11 -6.72 4.12
N ASN A 69 2.26 -8.01 3.88
CA ASN A 69 3.54 -8.63 3.54
C ASN A 69 3.24 -9.80 2.61
N LYS A 70 3.25 -9.53 1.31
CA LYS A 70 2.85 -10.52 0.31
C LYS A 70 3.67 -10.38 -0.96
N ARG A 71 3.94 -11.52 -1.60
CA ARG A 71 4.56 -11.61 -2.92
C ARG A 71 3.55 -12.14 -3.93
N VAL A 72 3.61 -11.61 -5.15
CA VAL A 72 2.77 -12.05 -6.27
C VAL A 72 3.64 -12.15 -7.53
N VAL A 73 3.45 -13.22 -8.30
CA VAL A 73 4.15 -13.43 -9.57
C VAL A 73 3.61 -12.47 -10.62
N ASN A 74 4.50 -11.76 -11.32
CA ASN A 74 4.13 -11.00 -12.51
C ASN A 74 3.83 -11.96 -13.67
N ARG A 75 2.54 -12.11 -13.99
CA ARG A 75 2.03 -12.91 -15.11
C ARG A 75 1.43 -12.05 -16.22
N SER A 76 1.98 -10.85 -16.43
CA SER A 76 1.43 -9.94 -17.45
C SER A 76 1.86 -10.26 -18.89
N GLY A 77 2.75 -11.22 -19.09
CA GLY A 77 3.35 -11.55 -20.39
C GLY A 77 4.57 -10.70 -20.75
N LYS A 78 4.90 -9.67 -19.96
CA LYS A 78 6.12 -8.85 -20.13
C LYS A 78 6.61 -8.27 -18.80
N GLY A 79 7.81 -7.69 -18.78
CA GLY A 79 8.29 -6.98 -17.59
C GLY A 79 7.59 -5.64 -17.41
N HIS A 80 7.44 -5.20 -16.15
CA HIS A 80 6.86 -3.90 -15.81
C HIS A 80 7.51 -3.28 -14.59
N TYR A 81 7.42 -1.95 -14.48
CA TYR A 81 7.69 -1.24 -13.25
C TYR A 81 6.46 -1.20 -12.34
N TYR A 82 6.70 -1.36 -11.04
CA TYR A 82 5.67 -1.30 -10.00
C TYR A 82 6.05 -0.33 -8.90
N TYR A 83 5.06 0.32 -8.31
CA TYR A 83 5.25 1.26 -7.21
C TYR A 83 4.00 1.33 -6.32
N ILE A 84 4.19 1.82 -5.09
CA ILE A 84 3.11 2.01 -4.13
C ILE A 84 2.84 3.50 -3.99
N ARG A 85 1.58 3.92 -4.10
CA ARG A 85 1.10 5.22 -3.62
C ARG A 85 0.41 5.01 -2.28
N ALA A 86 0.81 5.78 -1.27
CA ALA A 86 0.22 5.72 0.06
C ALA A 86 -0.27 7.10 0.49
N GLU A 87 -1.38 7.13 1.20
CA GLU A 87 -2.02 8.35 1.67
C GLU A 87 -2.57 8.16 3.08
N CYS A 88 -2.37 9.18 3.92
CA CYS A 88 -2.97 9.24 5.24
C CYS A 88 -4.40 9.77 5.13
N GLN A 89 -5.38 8.99 5.62
CA GLN A 89 -6.80 9.34 5.63
C GLN A 89 -7.31 9.43 7.08
N LEU A 90 -8.05 10.50 7.39
CA LEU A 90 -8.66 10.76 8.70
C LEU A 90 -10.08 10.18 8.74
N ARG A 91 -10.44 9.46 9.81
CA ARG A 91 -11.79 8.95 10.03
C ARG A 91 -12.73 10.03 10.57
N VAL A 92 -12.36 10.75 11.63
CA VAL A 92 -13.15 11.83 12.29
C VAL A 92 -12.24 12.71 13.17
N GLY A 93 -12.47 14.04 13.17
CA GLY A 93 -12.56 14.81 14.42
C GLY A 93 -11.37 15.60 14.99
N HIS A 94 -10.12 15.45 14.54
CA HIS A 94 -9.01 16.21 15.14
C HIS A 94 -8.10 16.89 14.11
N PRO A 95 -8.36 18.19 13.79
CA PRO A 95 -7.62 18.97 12.81
C PRO A 95 -6.15 19.25 13.20
N TYR A 96 -5.71 18.83 14.38
CA TYR A 96 -4.37 19.08 14.91
C TYR A 96 -3.50 17.82 15.04
N LEU A 97 -4.03 16.62 14.76
CA LEU A 97 -3.33 15.34 14.94
C LEU A 97 -3.09 14.58 13.62
N HIS A 98 -2.76 15.28 12.52
CA HIS A 98 -2.64 14.68 11.16
C HIS A 98 -1.38 13.84 10.89
N ARG A 99 -0.98 12.93 11.78
CA ARG A 99 0.24 12.14 11.57
C ARG A 99 -0.05 10.64 11.49
N CYS A 100 -0.19 10.13 10.27
CA CYS A 100 -0.04 8.69 10.04
C CYS A 100 1.45 8.34 10.07
N HIS A 101 1.79 7.31 10.83
CA HIS A 101 3.10 6.71 10.82
C HIS A 101 3.00 5.32 10.22
N GLY A 102 3.63 5.15 9.06
CA GLY A 102 3.73 3.84 8.45
C GLY A 102 4.91 3.76 7.52
N VAL A 103 5.26 2.53 7.20
CA VAL A 103 6.35 2.20 6.29
C VAL A 103 5.76 1.39 5.15
N PHE A 104 6.13 1.73 3.92
CA PHE A 104 5.84 0.93 2.73
C PHE A 104 7.14 0.66 1.99
N ALA A 105 7.28 -0.57 1.50
CA ALA A 105 8.38 -0.99 0.66
C ALA A 105 7.84 -1.85 -0.49
N VAL A 106 8.44 -1.67 -1.65
CA VAL A 106 8.19 -2.48 -2.84
C VAL A 106 9.52 -3.09 -3.27
N SER A 107 9.51 -4.35 -3.68
CA SER A 107 10.72 -5.13 -3.98
C SER A 107 10.44 -6.11 -5.13
N SER A 108 11.50 -6.53 -5.81
CA SER A 108 11.47 -7.44 -6.95
C SER A 108 12.39 -8.62 -6.69
N TRP A 109 11.99 -9.82 -7.12
CA TRP A 109 12.84 -11.01 -7.19
C TRP A 109 12.66 -11.67 -8.56
N TYR A 110 13.77 -12.07 -9.18
CA TYR A 110 13.81 -12.71 -10.47
C TYR A 110 15.06 -13.58 -10.58
#